data_AF-A0A943TZ23-F1
#
_entry.id   AF-A0A943TZ23-F1
#
_cell.length_a   1.000
_cell.length_b   1.000
_cell.length_c   1.000
_cell.angle_alpha   90.00
_cell.angle_beta   90.00
_cell.angle_gamma   90.00
#
_symmetry.space_group_name_H-M   'P 1'
#
loop_
_entity.id
_entity.type
_entity.pdbx_description
1 polymer ?
#
loop_
_entity_poly.entity_id
_entity_poly.type
_entity_poly.pdbx_seq_one_letter_code
_entity_poly.pdbx_strand_id
1 'polypeptide(L)'
;MERYTKQTPEGGYTAEGLSTEELLAALGKYEDLYESVEAELELVRLNLEELSKAGKARSATYTMLTGSRFMLEEMQKRLNEPAEDIAGRLNALKRQLGPEDDGFRDVE
;
A
#
# COMPACT_ATOMS: atom_id res chain seq x y z
N MET A 1 4.85 10.48 -11.53
CA MET A 1 3.39 10.29 -11.64
C MET A 1 2.77 11.66 -11.68
N GLU A 2 1.90 11.94 -12.66
CA GLU A 2 1.10 13.17 -12.63
C GLU A 2 0.10 13.09 -11.48
N ARG A 3 -0.05 14.20 -10.75
CA ARG A 3 -0.93 14.23 -9.59
C ARG A 3 -2.37 14.49 -10.05
N TYR A 4 -3.25 13.53 -9.83
CA TYR A 4 -4.67 13.64 -10.18
C TYR A 4 -5.50 14.44 -9.19
N THR A 5 -5.02 14.62 -7.96
CA THR A 5 -5.71 15.39 -6.92
C THR A 5 -5.06 16.73 -6.65
N LYS A 6 -5.87 17.77 -6.45
CA LYS A 6 -5.44 19.08 -5.96
C LYS A 6 -6.02 19.30 -4.58
N GLN A 7 -5.23 19.89 -3.68
CA GLN A 7 -5.73 20.26 -2.36
C GLN A 7 -6.69 21.45 -2.51
N THR A 8 -7.85 21.38 -1.84
CA THR A 8 -8.80 22.49 -1.81
C THR A 8 -8.43 23.49 -0.70
N PRO A 9 -8.87 24.75 -0.78
CA PRO A 9 -8.65 25.75 0.28
C PRO A 9 -9.21 25.32 1.64
N GLU A 10 -10.21 24.43 1.64
CA GLU A 10 -10.87 23.86 2.82
C GLU A 10 -10.11 22.66 3.42
N GLY A 11 -8.97 22.28 2.83
CA GLY A 11 -8.13 21.18 3.31
C GLY A 11 -8.49 19.80 2.76
N GLY A 12 -9.46 19.71 1.85
CA GLY A 12 -9.83 18.48 1.13
C GLY A 12 -9.01 18.25 -0.13
N TYR A 13 -9.44 17.29 -0.94
CA TYR A 13 -8.85 17.02 -2.27
C TYR A 13 -9.93 16.96 -3.33
N THR A 14 -9.65 17.51 -4.51
CA THR A 14 -10.50 17.42 -5.70
C THR A 14 -9.72 16.85 -6.87
N ALA A 15 -10.40 16.13 -7.75
CA ALA A 15 -9.85 15.58 -8.98
C ALA A 15 -10.50 16.23 -10.21
N GLU A 16 -10.58 17.57 -10.20
CA GLU A 16 -11.26 18.36 -11.24
C GLU A 16 -10.84 17.93 -12.66
N GLY A 17 -11.83 17.58 -13.47
CA GLY A 17 -11.63 17.23 -14.88
C GLY A 17 -11.33 15.75 -15.13
N LEU A 18 -11.31 14.89 -14.10
CA LEU A 18 -11.18 13.44 -14.25
C LEU A 18 -12.48 12.72 -13.96
N SER A 19 -12.76 11.66 -14.72
CA SER A 19 -13.91 10.78 -14.50
C SER A 19 -13.64 9.78 -13.35
N THR A 20 -14.71 9.20 -12.80
CA THR A 20 -14.60 8.16 -11.78
C THR A 20 -13.83 6.95 -12.31
N GLU A 21 -14.02 6.57 -13.58
CA GLU A 21 -13.31 5.47 -14.23
C GLU A 21 -11.80 5.73 -14.33
N GLU A 22 -11.41 6.98 -14.65
CA GLU A 22 -9.99 7.36 -14.70
C GLU A 22 -9.34 7.28 -13.31
N LEU A 23 -10.05 7.69 -12.26
CA LEU A 23 -9.59 7.59 -10.88
C LEU A 23 -9.49 6.14 -10.40
N LEU A 24 -10.46 5.29 -10.74
CA LEU A 24 -10.43 3.87 -10.41
C LEU A 24 -9.29 3.15 -11.14
N ALA A 25 -9.05 3.45 -12.41
CA ALA A 25 -7.94 2.88 -13.16
C ALA A 25 -6.58 3.32 -12.58
N ALA A 26 -6.49 4.56 -12.08
CA ALA A 26 -5.29 5.05 -11.40
C ALA A 26 -5.06 4.37 -10.05
N LEU A 27 -6.14 4.17 -9.27
CA LEU A 27 -6.09 3.44 -8.00
C LEU A 27 -5.64 2.00 -8.21
N GLY A 28 -6.24 1.29 -9.16
CA GLY A 28 -5.86 -0.09 -9.47
C GLY A 28 -4.38 -0.23 -9.82
N LYS A 29 -3.82 0.69 -10.63
CA LYS A 29 -2.37 0.69 -10.92
C LYS A 29 -1.49 0.91 -9.69
N TYR A 30 -1.98 1.65 -8.70
CA TYR A 30 -1.27 1.86 -7.44
C TYR A 30 -1.35 0.63 -6.55
N GLU A 31 -2.50 -0.04 -6.50
CA GLU A 31 -2.69 -1.33 -5.83
C GLU A 31 -1.79 -2.42 -6.46
N ASP A 32 -1.77 -2.51 -7.80
CA ASP A 32 -0.87 -3.42 -8.53
C ASP A 32 0.61 -3.16 -8.17
N LEU A 33 1.02 -1.89 -8.07
CA LEU A 33 2.37 -1.52 -7.65
C LEU A 33 2.64 -1.97 -6.22
N TYR A 34 1.70 -1.75 -5.30
CA TYR A 34 1.82 -2.16 -3.91
C TYR A 34 2.01 -3.68 -3.79
N GLU A 35 1.14 -4.45 -4.45
CA GLU A 35 1.22 -5.92 -4.48
C GLU A 35 2.53 -6.40 -5.11
N SER A 36 3.00 -5.75 -6.18
CA SER A 36 4.25 -6.13 -6.84
C SER A 36 5.48 -5.96 -5.95
N VAL A 37 5.55 -4.89 -5.16
CA VAL A 37 6.65 -4.64 -4.21
C VAL A 37 6.65 -5.68 -3.09
N GLU A 38 5.47 -6.04 -2.58
CA GLU A 38 5.34 -7.08 -1.55
C GLU A 38 5.77 -8.45 -2.08
N ALA A 39 5.32 -8.82 -3.29
CA ALA A 39 5.70 -10.07 -3.94
C ALA A 39 7.21 -10.13 -4.23
N GLU A 40 7.82 -9.04 -4.70
CA GLU A 40 9.26 -8.98 -4.96
C GLU A 40 10.06 -9.11 -3.66
N LEU A 41 9.62 -8.44 -2.58
CA LEU A 41 10.26 -8.53 -1.28
C LEU A 41 10.25 -9.97 -0.74
N GLU A 42 9.11 -10.66 -0.85
CA GLU A 42 8.99 -12.05 -0.42
C GLU A 42 9.89 -12.98 -1.25
N LEU A 43 9.92 -12.81 -2.57
CA LEU A 43 10.82 -13.58 -3.44
C LEU A 43 12.29 -13.37 -3.06
N VAL A 44 12.70 -12.14 -2.77
CA VAL A 44 14.07 -11.84 -2.32
C VAL A 44 14.38 -12.52 -0.98
N ARG A 45 13.42 -12.53 -0.03
CA ARG A 45 13.58 -13.23 1.27
C ARG A 45 13.77 -14.73 1.09
N LEU A 46 12.95 -15.37 0.26
CA LEU A 46 13.06 -16.79 -0.06
C LEU A 46 14.43 -17.11 -0.69
N ASN A 47 14.86 -16.31 -1.67
CA ASN A 47 16.16 -16.49 -2.32
C ASN A 47 17.34 -16.34 -1.34
N LEU A 48 17.28 -15.38 -0.42
CA LEU A 48 18.29 -15.21 0.63
C LEU A 48 18.33 -16.42 1.57
N GLU A 49 17.18 -16.95 1.96
CA GLU A 49 17.07 -18.14 2.81
C GLU A 49 17.68 -19.37 2.10
N GLU A 50 17.36 -19.59 0.83
CA GLU A 50 17.92 -20.67 0.02
C GLU A 50 19.44 -20.56 -0.11
N LEU A 51 19.96 -19.36 -0.41
CA LEU A 51 21.41 -19.12 -0.48
C LEU A 51 22.10 -19.36 0.86
N SER A 52 21.46 -18.97 1.97
CA SER A 52 21.97 -19.22 3.31
C SER A 52 22.05 -20.72 3.61
N LYS A 53 20.96 -21.47 3.34
CA LYS A 53 20.90 -22.94 3.48
C LYS A 53 21.95 -23.65 2.63
N ALA A 54 22.25 -23.11 1.45
CA ALA A 54 23.29 -23.63 0.55
C ALA A 54 24.73 -23.21 0.96
N GLY A 55 24.93 -22.52 2.08
CA GLY A 55 26.25 -22.05 2.54
C GLY A 55 26.80 -20.86 1.73
N LYS A 56 25.97 -20.19 0.93
CA LYS A 56 26.34 -19.10 0.02
C LYS A 56 26.07 -17.70 0.59
N ALA A 57 25.95 -17.57 1.92
CA ALA A 57 25.68 -16.31 2.62
C ALA A 57 26.77 -15.22 2.45
N ARG A 58 27.95 -15.56 1.89
CA ARG A 58 29.02 -14.61 1.56
C ARG A 58 29.20 -14.38 0.06
N SER A 59 28.28 -14.89 -0.77
CA SER A 59 28.35 -14.72 -2.21
C SER A 59 27.99 -13.29 -2.63
N ALA A 60 28.51 -12.85 -3.77
CA ALA A 60 28.15 -11.56 -4.36
C ALA A 60 26.63 -11.44 -4.58
N THR A 61 25.98 -12.54 -5.01
CA THR A 61 24.53 -12.62 -5.17
C THR A 61 23.79 -12.39 -3.85
N TYR A 62 24.25 -12.98 -2.75
CA TYR A 62 23.64 -12.78 -1.44
C TYR A 62 23.74 -11.32 -0.98
N THR A 63 24.91 -10.69 -1.15
CA THR A 63 25.10 -9.27 -0.83
C THR A 63 24.19 -8.37 -1.67
N MET A 64 24.08 -8.65 -2.97
CA MET A 64 23.19 -7.91 -3.88
C MET A 64 21.73 -8.04 -3.46
N LEU A 65 21.24 -9.26 -3.22
CA LEU A 65 19.87 -9.51 -2.77
C LEU A 65 19.59 -8.90 -1.39
N THR A 66 20.58 -8.86 -0.50
CA THR A 66 20.46 -8.17 0.78
C THR A 66 20.26 -6.67 0.59
N GLY A 67 20.99 -6.05 -0.35
CA GLY A 67 20.77 -4.66 -0.75
C GLY A 67 19.38 -4.43 -1.33
N SER A 68 18.95 -5.28 -2.27
CA SER A 68 17.59 -5.23 -2.84
C SER A 68 16.51 -5.35 -1.76
N ARG A 69 16.67 -6.26 -0.80
CA ARG A 69 15.74 -6.41 0.33
C ARG A 69 15.58 -5.09 1.09
N PHE A 70 16.68 -4.43 1.47
CA PHE A 70 16.62 -3.17 2.20
C PHE A 70 15.90 -2.07 1.41
N MET A 71 16.13 -2.00 0.10
CA MET A 71 15.46 -1.03 -0.77
C MET A 71 13.95 -1.30 -0.87
N LEU A 72 13.56 -2.58 -0.98
CA LEU A 72 12.15 -2.99 -1.04
C LEU A 72 11.45 -2.79 0.31
N GLU A 73 12.12 -3.05 1.44
CA GLU A 73 11.59 -2.79 2.78
C GLU A 73 11.35 -1.28 3.00
N GLU A 74 12.29 -0.43 2.57
CA GLU A 74 12.13 1.02 2.65
C GLU A 74 11.02 1.52 1.71
N MET A 75 10.89 0.95 0.51
CA MET A 75 9.81 1.29 -0.44
C MET A 75 8.44 0.88 0.13
N GLN A 76 8.32 -0.33 0.68
CA GLN A 76 7.10 -0.81 1.33
C GLN A 76 6.74 0.08 2.52
N LYS A 77 7.72 0.48 3.33
CA LYS A 77 7.49 1.43 4.44
C LYS A 77 6.90 2.75 3.94
N ARG A 78 7.49 3.35 2.90
CA ARG A 78 7.01 4.63 2.32
C ARG A 78 5.63 4.50 1.69
N LEU A 79 5.33 3.37 1.04
CA LEU A 79 4.01 3.08 0.49
C LEU A 79 2.95 2.91 1.59
N ASN A 80 3.35 2.34 2.73
CA ASN A 80 2.51 2.23 3.93
C ASN A 80 2.42 3.53 4.75
N GLU A 81 3.23 4.55 4.43
CA GLU A 81 3.34 5.80 5.19
C GLU A 81 2.35 6.94 4.86
N PRO A 82 1.20 6.79 4.16
CA PRO A 82 0.13 7.76 4.36
C PRO A 82 -0.34 7.62 5.82
N ALA A 83 0.21 8.53 6.64
CA ALA A 83 0.27 8.58 8.10
C ALA A 83 -0.83 7.80 8.83
N GLU A 84 -0.51 7.17 9.97
CA GLU A 84 -1.51 6.59 10.89
C GLU A 84 -2.74 7.49 11.12
N ASP A 85 -2.59 8.80 10.97
CA ASP A 85 -3.67 9.80 10.91
C ASP A 85 -4.61 9.66 9.69
N ILE A 86 -4.09 9.49 8.47
CA ILE A 86 -4.90 9.22 7.26
C ILE A 86 -5.56 7.84 7.34
N ALA A 87 -4.84 6.80 7.78
CA ALA A 87 -5.42 5.46 7.98
C ALA A 87 -6.50 5.46 9.08
N GLY A 88 -6.28 6.20 10.18
CA GLY A 88 -7.26 6.40 11.24
C GLY A 88 -8.50 7.15 10.76
N ARG A 89 -8.32 8.23 10.00
CA ARG A 89 -9.42 9.01 9.39
C ARG A 89 -10.19 8.22 8.35
N LEU A 90 -9.53 7.45 7.50
CA LEU A 90 -10.17 6.56 6.52
C LEU A 90 -10.95 5.43 7.23
N ASN A 91 -10.42 4.86 8.31
CA ASN A 91 -11.15 3.90 9.12
C ASN A 91 -12.37 4.52 9.84
N ALA A 92 -12.26 5.76 10.32
CA ALA A 92 -13.40 6.49 10.88
C ALA A 92 -14.47 6.77 9.82
N LEU A 93 -14.07 7.17 8.61
CA LEU A 93 -14.97 7.34 7.45
C LEU A 93 -15.62 6.03 7.03
N LYS A 94 -14.89 4.90 7.00
CA LYS A 94 -15.46 3.58 6.74
C LYS A 94 -16.52 3.19 7.78
N ARG A 95 -16.37 3.57 9.04
CA ARG A 95 -17.40 3.34 10.09
C ARG A 95 -18.63 4.23 9.91
N GLN A 96 -18.47 5.43 9.36
CA GLN A 96 -19.57 6.35 9.07
C GLN A 96 -20.30 6.03 7.76
N LEU A 97 -19.63 5.36 6.82
CA LEU A 97 -20.16 4.94 5.52
C LEU A 97 -20.62 3.47 5.50
N GLY A 98 -20.36 2.71 6.57
CA GLY A 98 -21.02 1.43 6.77
C GLY A 98 -22.53 1.62 6.87
N PRO A 99 -23.36 0.65 6.44
CA PRO A 99 -24.81 0.76 6.60
C PRO A 99 -25.08 1.11 8.07
N GLU A 100 -25.89 2.14 8.30
CA GLU A 100 -26.42 2.40 9.63
C GLU A 100 -26.99 1.06 10.11
N ASP A 101 -26.43 0.52 11.19
CA ASP A 101 -27.08 -0.56 11.92
C ASP A 101 -28.33 0.08 12.51
N ASP A 102 -29.37 0.18 11.67
CA ASP A 102 -30.70 0.67 11.98
C ASP A 102 -31.20 -0.23 13.10
N GLY A 103 -31.00 0.24 14.34
CA GLY A 103 -31.05 -0.54 15.56
C GLY A 103 -32.42 -1.11 15.91
N PHE A 104 -32.94 -2.01 15.08
CA PHE A 104 -34.07 -2.86 15.37
C PHE A 104 -33.54 -4.24 15.74
N ARG A 105 -33.15 -4.37 17.02
CA ARG A 105 -33.32 -5.66 17.70
C ARG A 105 -34.80 -5.77 18.03
N ASP A 106 -35.53 -6.54 17.22
CA ASP A 106 -36.84 -7.04 17.62
C ASP A 106 -36.68 -7.78 18.95
N VAL A 107 -37.33 -7.24 19.97
CA VAL A 107 -37.53 -7.89 21.27
C VAL A 107 -38.81 -8.72 21.15
N GLU A 108 -38.66 -10.02 20.92
CA GLU A 108 -39.68 -11.02 21.26
C GLU A 108 -39.61 -11.41 22.74
#